data_AF-A0A1J8QPP9-F1
#
_entry.id   AF-A0A1J8QPP9-F1
#
_cell.length_a   1.000
_cell.length_b   1.000
_cell.length_c   1.000
_cell.angle_alpha   90.00
_cell.angle_beta   90.00
_cell.angle_gamma   90.00
#
_symmetry.space_group_name_H-M   'P 1'
#
loop_
_entity.id
_entity.type
_entity.pdbx_description
1 polymer ?
#
loop_
_entity_poly.entity_id
_entity_poly.type
_entity_poly.pdbx_seq_one_letter_code
_entity_poly.pdbx_strand_id
1 'polypeptide(L)'
;MSFVFANAFVSVLHYIEDQWLLLVDCIENGIIPDIETIGHLRGVLMKHFSANPTRAAELREIGPPGVGEGWAVRVWPALTRFIGITGGIAAVAVQKV
;
A
#
# COMPACT_ATOMS: atom_id res chain seq x y z
N MET A 1 -0.70 -0.23 -12.34
CA MET A 1 0.04 -0.96 -11.28
C MET A 1 0.36 -2.36 -11.81
N SER A 2 1.60 -2.83 -11.70
CA SER A 2 2.06 -4.08 -12.32
C SER A 2 2.68 -5.00 -11.27
N PHE A 3 2.19 -6.23 -11.17
CA PHE A 3 2.74 -7.28 -10.33
C PHE A 3 2.88 -8.55 -11.16
N VAL A 4 3.88 -9.39 -10.87
CA VAL A 4 4.03 -10.67 -11.58
C VAL A 4 2.79 -11.54 -11.35
N PHE A 5 2.33 -11.65 -10.11
CA PHE A 5 1.14 -12.41 -9.72
C PHE A 5 0.16 -11.54 -8.95
N ALA A 6 -1.14 -11.78 -9.14
CA ALA A 6 -2.19 -11.04 -8.43
C ALA A 6 -2.16 -11.25 -6.91
N ASN A 7 -1.76 -12.44 -6.46
CA ASN A 7 -1.63 -12.72 -5.03
C ASN A 7 -0.56 -11.84 -4.34
N ALA A 8 0.50 -11.42 -5.04
CA ALA A 8 1.49 -10.50 -4.50
C ALA A 8 0.87 -9.13 -4.20
N PHE A 9 -0.05 -8.67 -5.05
CA PHE A 9 -0.80 -7.46 -4.78
C PHE A 9 -1.75 -7.62 -3.59
N VAL A 10 -2.43 -8.77 -3.46
CA VAL A 10 -3.26 -9.09 -2.29
C VAL A 10 -2.44 -9.07 -1.00
N SER A 11 -1.23 -9.65 -1.00
CA SER A 11 -0.34 -9.60 0.17
C SER A 11 0.05 -8.17 0.55
N VAL A 12 0.29 -7.30 -0.44
CA VAL A 12 0.51 -5.86 -0.20
C VAL A 12 -0.72 -5.21 0.42
N LEU A 13 -1.92 -5.53 -0.05
CA LEU A 13 -3.16 -5.00 0.54
C LEU A 13 -3.34 -5.45 1.99
N HIS A 14 -3.09 -6.72 2.31
CA HIS A 14 -3.13 -7.20 3.70
C HIS A 14 -2.12 -6.46 4.58
N TYR A 15 -0.89 -6.28 4.11
CA TYR A 15 0.11 -5.51 4.86
C TYR A 15 -0.32 -4.05 5.08
N ILE A 16 -0.88 -3.39 4.05
CA ILE A 16 -1.38 -2.02 4.17
C ILE A 16 -2.55 -1.95 5.16
N GLU A 17 -3.43 -2.94 5.15
CA GLU A 17 -4.54 -3.03 6.10
C GLU A 17 -4.03 -3.18 7.54
N ASP A 18 -3.09 -4.09 7.77
CA ASP A 18 -2.55 -4.37 9.11
C ASP A 18 -1.71 -3.20 9.65
N GLN A 19 -0.99 -2.49 8.78
CA GLN A 19 -0.11 -1.37 9.14
C GLN A 19 -0.71 0.00 8.83
N TRP A 20 -2.02 0.08 8.58
CA TRP A 20 -2.66 1.28 8.05
C TRP A 20 -2.32 2.56 8.82
N LEU A 21 -2.54 2.55 10.14
CA LEU A 21 -2.32 3.72 10.98
C LEU A 21 -0.85 4.16 10.99
N LEU A 22 0.08 3.20 11.04
CA LEU A 22 1.51 3.47 10.98
C LEU A 22 1.88 4.12 9.64
N LEU A 23 1.43 3.56 8.53
CA LEU A 23 1.75 4.06 7.19
C LEU A 23 1.20 5.48 6.97
N VAL A 24 -0.01 5.76 7.45
CA VAL A 24 -0.62 7.09 7.34
C VAL A 24 0.10 8.11 8.23
N ASP A 25 0.48 7.75 9.45
CA ASP A 25 1.28 8.62 10.33
C ASP A 25 2.66 8.92 9.75
N CYS A 26 3.31 7.91 9.17
CA CYS A 26 4.56 8.08 8.43
C CYS A 26 4.43 9.09 7.28
N ILE A 27 3.34 9.03 6.50
CA ILE A 27 3.07 9.99 5.43
C ILE A 27 2.86 11.40 5.99
N GLU A 28 2.10 11.54 7.09
CA GLU A 28 1.88 12.83 7.74
C GLU A 28 3.19 13.48 8.18
N ASN A 29 4.05 12.71 8.84
CA ASN A 29 5.28 13.19 9.46
C ASN A 29 6.51 13.15 8.54
N GLY A 30 6.41 12.51 7.37
CA GLY A 30 7.55 12.32 6.45
C GLY A 30 8.61 11.38 7.01
N ILE A 31 8.21 10.40 7.81
CA ILE A 31 9.10 9.45 8.47
C ILE A 31 9.04 8.10 7.75
N ILE A 32 10.19 7.55 7.37
CA ILE A 32 10.24 6.17 6.87
C ILE A 32 10.14 5.22 8.08
N PRO A 33 9.16 4.29 8.10
CA PRO A 33 9.01 3.34 9.21
C PRO A 33 10.26 2.46 9.32
N ASP A 34 10.59 2.05 10.54
CA ASP A 34 11.74 1.17 10.77
C ASP A 34 11.35 -0.28 10.50
N ILE A 35 11.58 -0.70 9.26
CA ILE A 35 11.33 -2.07 8.80
C ILE A 35 12.68 -2.78 8.74
N GLU A 36 12.74 -4.01 9.25
CA GLU A 36 13.92 -4.84 9.09
C GLU A 36 14.32 -4.91 7.62
N THR A 37 15.62 -4.95 7.33
CA THR A 37 16.23 -5.02 5.98
C THR A 37 16.21 -3.76 5.10
N ILE A 38 15.46 -2.69 5.41
CA ILE A 38 15.44 -1.47 4.55
C ILE A 38 16.42 -0.36 4.95
N GLY A 39 17.22 -0.56 6.02
CA GLY A 39 18.11 0.48 6.55
C GLY A 39 19.06 1.08 5.50
N HIS A 40 19.56 0.26 4.58
CA HIS A 40 20.42 0.69 3.47
C HIS A 40 19.70 1.56 2.42
N LEU A 41 18.37 1.46 2.32
CA LEU A 41 17.55 2.25 1.38
C LEU A 41 17.00 3.53 2.02
N ARG A 42 17.01 3.65 3.36
CA ARG A 42 16.43 4.79 4.09
C ARG A 42 16.92 6.14 3.56
N GLY A 43 18.22 6.29 3.34
CA GLY A 43 18.80 7.53 2.83
C GLY A 43 18.37 7.88 1.40
N VAL A 44 18.03 6.89 0.57
CA VAL A 44 17.48 7.10 -0.78
C VAL A 44 15.99 7.45 -0.71
N LEU A 45 15.24 6.71 0.11
CA LEU A 45 13.79 6.91 0.29
C LEU A 45 13.47 8.29 0.86
N MET A 46 14.24 8.77 1.85
CA MET A 46 14.05 10.09 2.45
C MET A 46 14.19 11.25 1.45
N LYS A 47 14.91 11.07 0.33
CA LYS A 47 14.99 12.10 -0.72
C LYS A 47 13.67 12.32 -1.45
N HIS A 48 12.80 11.32 -1.41
CA HIS A 48 11.52 11.30 -2.13
C HIS A 48 10.32 11.24 -1.20
N PHE A 49 10.55 11.22 0.12
CA PHE A 49 9.50 11.07 1.12
C PHE A 49 9.54 12.24 2.09
N SER A 50 8.69 13.25 1.80
CA SER A 50 8.48 14.40 2.66
C SER A 50 7.12 14.33 3.35
N ALA A 51 6.99 15.02 4.48
CA ALA A 51 5.73 15.17 5.20
C ALA A 51 4.60 15.64 4.26
N ASN A 52 3.47 14.97 4.33
CA ASN A 52 2.28 15.29 3.53
C ASN A 52 1.00 15.13 4.38
N PRO A 53 0.71 16.08 5.28
CA PRO A 53 -0.46 16.02 6.17
C PRO A 53 -1.78 16.06 5.41
N THR A 54 -1.86 16.80 4.29
CA THR A 54 -3.04 16.83 3.43
C THR A 54 -3.38 15.44 2.93
N ARG A 55 -2.38 14.72 2.40
CA ARG A 55 -2.59 13.37 1.90
C ARG A 55 -2.93 12.40 3.03
N ALA A 56 -2.33 12.56 4.20
CA ALA A 56 -2.66 11.73 5.35
C ALA A 56 -4.12 11.90 5.77
N ALA A 57 -4.65 13.13 5.80
CA ALA A 57 -6.05 13.41 6.10
C ALA A 57 -7.00 12.75 5.09
N GLU A 58 -6.74 12.90 3.79
CA GLU A 58 -7.51 12.23 2.72
C GLU A 58 -7.53 10.70 2.89
N LEU A 59 -6.37 10.11 3.20
CA LEU A 59 -6.26 8.68 3.44
C LEU A 59 -7.10 8.26 4.66
N ARG A 60 -7.08 9.02 5.76
CA ARG A 60 -7.91 8.72 6.94
C ARG A 60 -9.40 8.70 6.62
N GLU A 61 -9.87 9.57 5.73
CA GLU A 61 -11.26 9.55 5.25
C GLU A 61 -11.57 8.32 4.37
N ILE A 62 -10.58 7.83 3.61
CA ILE A 62 -10.74 6.63 2.78
C ILE A 62 -10.80 5.36 3.63
N GLY A 63 -9.96 5.25 4.66
CA GLY A 63 -9.80 4.07 5.50
C GLY A 63 -8.97 2.94 4.84
N PRO A 64 -8.71 1.83 5.57
CA PRO A 64 -7.91 0.71 5.06
C PRO A 64 -8.63 -0.12 3.97
N PRO A 65 -7.90 -0.98 3.22
CA PRO A 65 -8.42 -1.77 2.10
C PRO A 65 -9.74 -2.52 2.31
N GLY A 66 -10.02 -2.98 3.53
CA GLY A 66 -11.23 -3.75 3.85
C GLY A 66 -12.51 -2.91 4.07
N VAL A 67 -12.43 -1.58 4.08
CA VAL A 67 -13.56 -0.72 4.49
C VAL A 67 -14.54 -0.38 3.37
N GLY A 68 -14.13 -0.44 2.10
CA GLY A 68 -15.02 -0.07 1.00
C GLY A 68 -14.59 -0.60 -0.36
N GLU A 69 -15.58 -0.79 -1.24
CA GLU A 69 -15.36 -1.20 -2.62
C GLU A 69 -14.52 -0.17 -3.39
N GLY A 70 -13.76 -0.66 -4.38
CA GLY A 70 -12.93 0.20 -5.23
C GLY A 70 -11.79 0.89 -4.48
N TRP A 71 -11.41 0.42 -3.29
CA TRP A 71 -10.41 1.05 -2.43
C TRP A 71 -9.12 1.47 -3.16
N ALA A 72 -8.56 0.59 -3.99
CA ALA A 72 -7.31 0.87 -4.70
C ALA A 72 -7.42 2.08 -5.64
N VAL A 73 -8.59 2.32 -6.26
CA VAL A 73 -8.81 3.48 -7.12
C VAL A 73 -9.01 4.75 -6.29
N ARG A 74 -9.61 4.64 -5.10
CA ARG A 74 -9.73 5.77 -4.15
C ARG A 74 -8.36 6.21 -3.63
N VAL A 75 -7.46 5.25 -3.33
CA VAL A 75 -6.09 5.52 -2.88
C VAL A 75 -5.15 5.90 -4.02
N TRP A 76 -5.33 5.36 -5.22
CA TRP A 76 -4.56 5.77 -6.39
C TRP A 76 -5.51 6.26 -7.48
N PRO A 77 -5.95 7.54 -7.45
CA PRO A 77 -6.92 8.06 -8.42
C PRO A 77 -6.48 7.97 -9.88
N ALA A 78 -5.16 7.96 -10.13
CA ALA A 78 -4.59 7.79 -11.47
C ALA A 78 -4.50 6.31 -11.91
N LEU A 79 -4.94 5.35 -11.09
CA LEU A 79 -4.90 3.92 -11.39
C LEU A 79 -5.98 3.55 -12.42
N THR A 80 -5.57 3.29 -13.65
CA THR A 80 -6.47 2.91 -14.75
C THR A 80 -6.46 1.41 -15.07
N ARG A 81 -5.38 0.71 -14.71
CA ARG A 81 -5.21 -0.72 -15.01
C ARG A 81 -4.36 -1.43 -13.97
N PHE A 82 -4.80 -2.64 -13.63
CA PHE A 82 -4.00 -3.65 -12.95
C PHE A 82 -3.47 -4.66 -13.97
N ILE A 83 -2.19 -4.99 -13.90
CA ILE A 83 -1.53 -5.97 -14.77
C ILE A 83 -0.87 -7.02 -13.86
N GLY A 84 -1.20 -8.28 -14.08
CA GLY A 84 -0.55 -9.41 -13.43
C GLY A 84 -1.19 -10.74 -13.80
N ILE A 85 -0.51 -11.85 -13.50
CA ILE A 85 -1.04 -13.19 -13.71
C ILE A 85 -2.15 -13.44 -12.69
N THR A 86 -3.38 -13.63 -13.18
CA THR A 86 -4.59 -13.90 -12.38
C THR A 86 -5.14 -15.32 -12.55
N GLY A 87 -4.59 -16.09 -13.50
CA GLY A 87 -5.00 -17.46 -13.79
C GLY A 87 -4.13 -18.53 -13.12
N GLY A 88 -4.51 -19.80 -13.29
CA GLY A 88 -3.76 -20.94 -12.75
C GLY A 88 -3.65 -20.89 -11.23
N ILE A 89 -2.47 -21.19 -10.68
CA ILE A 89 -2.23 -21.13 -9.22
C ILE A 89 -2.45 -19.73 -8.62
N ALA A 90 -2.40 -18.67 -9.43
CA ALA A 90 -2.62 -17.30 -8.97
C ALA A 90 -4.11 -16.94 -8.80
N ALA A 91 -5.02 -17.81 -9.27
CA ALA A 91 -6.46 -17.68 -9.04
C ALA A 91 -6.88 -18.19 -7.64
N VAL A 92 -5.99 -18.89 -6.92
CA VAL A 92 -6.27 -19.37 -5.57
C VAL A 92 -6.38 -18.18 -4.62
N ALA A 93 -7.51 -18.10 -3.92
CA ALA A 93 -7.75 -17.05 -2.93
C ALA A 93 -6.74 -17.19 -1.78
N VAL A 94 -5.98 -16.11 -1.53
CA VAL A 94 -5.15 -16.02 -0.33
C VAL A 94 -6.09 -15.73 0.84
N GLN A 95 -6.31 -16.71 1.71
CA GLN A 95 -7.04 -16.46 2.96
C GLN A 95 -6.19 -15.55 3.85
N LYS A 96 -6.84 -14.57 4.49
CA LYS A 96 -6.26 -13.85 5.62
C LYS A 96 -6.10 -14.88 6.75
N VAL A 97 -4.86 -15.11 7.19
CA VAL A 97 -4.54 -16.03 8.31
C VAL A 97 -4.91 -15.37 9.62
#